data_AF-A0A937AC63-F1
#
_entry.id   AF-A0A937AC63-F1
#
_cell.length_a   1.000
_cell.length_b   1.000
_cell.length_c   1.000
_cell.angle_alpha   90.00
_cell.angle_beta   90.00
_cell.angle_gamma   90.00
#
_symmetry.space_group_name_H-M   'P 1'
#
loop_
_entity.id
_entity.type
_entity.pdbx_description
1 polymer ?
#
loop_
_entity_poly.entity_id
_entity_poly.type
_entity_poly.pdbx_seq_one_letter_code
_entity_poly.pdbx_strand_id
1 'polypeptide(L)' 'MSRKTKNLIKLVAIVIVLILVFMELGIVAIPALVGYKFWLSIIAFCMVLIAS' A
#
# COMPACT_ATOMS: atom_id res chain seq x y z
N MET A 1 16.05 -10.43 -7.56
CA MET A 1 15.66 -10.19 -6.14
C MET A 1 15.86 -11.45 -5.34
N SER A 2 16.44 -11.34 -4.14
CA SER A 2 16.41 -12.46 -3.18
C SER A 2 14.99 -12.67 -2.66
N ARG A 3 14.67 -13.87 -2.17
CA ARG A 3 13.37 -14.14 -1.50
C ARG A 3 13.09 -13.17 -0.36
N LYS A 4 14.13 -12.75 0.38
CA LYS A 4 14.01 -11.77 1.47
C LYS A 4 13.51 -10.42 0.95
N THR A 5 14.07 -9.94 -0.15
CA THR A 5 13.67 -8.66 -0.78
C THR A 5 12.22 -8.72 -1.27
N LYS A 6 11.80 -9.81 -1.91
CA LYS A 6 10.41 -9.97 -2.38
C LYS A 6 9.43 -9.97 -1.21
N ASN A 7 9.76 -10.67 -0.14
CA ASN A 7 8.91 -10.75 1.04
C ASN A 7 8.77 -9.38 1.73
N LEU A 8 9.86 -8.60 1.77
CA LEU A 8 9.85 -7.26 2.36
C LEU A 8 9.00 -6.28 1.52
N ILE A 9 9.09 -6.32 0.19
CA ILE A 9 8.23 -5.51 -0.68
C ILE A 9 6.76 -5.89 -0.52
N LYS A 10 6.42 -7.19 -0.48
CA LYS A 10 5.03 -7.64 -0.21
C LYS A 10 4.52 -7.13 1.13
N LEU A 11 5.34 -7.21 2.18
CA LEU A 11 4.96 -6.73 3.51
C LEU A 11 4.67 -5.22 3.50
N VAL A 12 5.54 -4.42 2.89
CA VAL A 12 5.34 -2.97 2.77
C VAL A 12 4.06 -2.66 1.96
N ALA A 13 3.84 -3.36 0.84
CA ALA A 13 2.64 -3.16 0.03
C ALA A 13 1.35 -3.49 0.80
N ILE A 14 1.35 -4.58 1.59
CA ILE A 14 0.21 -4.95 2.45
C ILE A 14 -0.07 -3.85 3.50
N VAL A 15 0.97 -3.31 4.14
CA VAL A 15 0.82 -2.24 5.14
C VAL A 15 0.21 -0.99 4.51
N ILE A 16 0.66 -0.60 3.31
CA ILE A 16 0.10 0.57 2.59
C ILE A 16 -1.39 0.36 2.28
N VAL A 17 -1.76 -0.82 1.79
CA VAL A 17 -3.17 -1.14 1.49
C VAL A 17 -4.02 -1.13 2.76
N LEU A 18 -3.51 -1.68 3.87
CA LEU A 18 -4.22 -1.65 5.16
C LEU A 18 -4.52 -0.23 5.64
N ILE A 19 -3.54 0.68 5.51
CA ILE A 19 -3.73 2.10 5.87
C ILE A 19 -4.78 2.74 4.96
N LEU A 20 -4.74 2.49 3.65
CA LEU A 20 -5.74 3.00 2.72
C LEU A 20 -7.15 2.50 3.07
N VAL A 21 -7.30 1.22 3.42
CA VAL A 21 -8.58 0.65 3.84
C VAL A 21 -9.09 1.31 5.12
N PHE A 22 -8.24 1.52 6.13
CA PHE A 22 -8.63 2.25 7.34
C PHE A 22 -8.99 3.71 7.07
N MET A 23 -8.41 4.32 6.02
CA MET A 23 -8.79 5.66 5.58
C MET A 23 -10.13 5.71 4.84
N GLU A 24 -10.53 4.64 4.17
CA GLU A 24 -11.86 4.53 3.54
C GLU A 24 -12.95 4.21 4.57
N LEU A 25 -12.61 3.43 5.59
CA LEU A 25 -13.52 3.15 6.72
C LEU A 25 -13.70 4.33 7.68
N GLY A 26 -12.98 5.44 7.48
CA GLY A 26 -13.05 6.61 8.36
C GLY A 26 -12.40 6.43 9.73
N ILE A 27 -11.69 5.31 9.95
CA ILE A 27 -10.98 5.01 11.20
C ILE A 27 -9.71 5.86 11.32
N VAL A 28 -9.06 6.15 10.18
CA VAL A 28 -7.84 6.95 10.10
C VAL A 28 -8.05 8.09 9.11
N ALA A 29 -7.86 9.33 9.52
CA ALA A 29 -7.95 10.49 8.63
C ALA A 29 -6.58 11.15 8.48
N ILE A 30 -5.99 11.05 7.29
CA ILE A 30 -4.76 11.75 6.94
C ILE A 30 -5.08 12.73 5.80
N PRO A 31 -5.31 14.02 6.10
CA PRO A 31 -5.76 15.02 5.13
C PRO A 31 -4.87 15.13 3.89
N ALA A 32 -3.56 15.02 4.06
CA ALA A 32 -2.57 15.09 2.98
C ALA A 32 -2.67 13.92 1.98
N LEU A 33 -3.25 12.79 2.39
CA LEU A 33 -3.36 11.58 1.57
C LEU A 33 -4.72 11.46 0.88
N VAL A 34 -5.72 12.27 1.26
CA VAL A 34 -7.12 12.15 0.76
C VAL A 34 -7.21 12.28 -0.76
N GLY A 35 -6.49 13.23 -1.36
CA GLY A 35 -6.47 13.41 -2.81
C GLY A 35 -5.63 12.38 -3.58
N TYR A 36 -4.77 11.62 -2.89
CA TYR A 36 -3.82 10.69 -3.50
C TYR A 36 -4.12 9.21 -3.20
N LYS A 37 -5.21 8.91 -2.47
CA LYS A 37 -5.60 7.55 -2.09
C LYS A 37 -5.63 6.58 -3.28
N PHE A 38 -6.19 7.03 -4.40
CA PHE A 38 -6.28 6.25 -5.64
C PHE A 38 -4.90 5.95 -6.25
N TRP A 39 -4.02 6.94 -6.32
CA TRP A 39 -2.67 6.74 -6.86
C TRP A 39 -1.82 5.84 -5.95
N LEU A 40 -2.03 5.92 -4.64
CA LEU A 40 -1.38 5.03 -3.68
C LEU A 40 -1.84 3.57 -3.78
N SER A 41 -3.12 3.32 -4.08
CA SER A 41 -3.59 1.96 -4.32
C SER A 41 -2.96 1.35 -5.58
N ILE A 42 -2.81 2.15 -6.66
CA ILE A 42 -2.10 1.73 -7.88
C ILE A 42 -0.64 1.38 -7.57
N ILE A 43 0.09 2.23 -6.84
CA ILE A 43 1.49 1.97 -6.48
C ILE A 43 1.61 0.71 -5.64
N ALA A 44 0.74 0.52 -4.65
CA ALA A 44 0.74 -0.68 -3.82
C ALA A 44 0.46 -1.94 -4.65
N PHE A 45 -0.46 -1.88 -5.61
CA PHE A 45 -0.74 -2.99 -6.52
C PHE A 45 0.48 -3.31 -7.42
N CYS A 46 1.11 -2.30 -8.00
CA CYS A 46 2.33 -2.47 -8.80
C CYS A 46 3.49 -3.07 -7.96
N MET A 47 3.64 -2.66 -6.70
CA MET A 47 4.64 -3.25 -5.80
C MET A 47 4.39 -4.75 -5.58
N VAL A 48 3.13 -5.17 -5.40
CA VAL A 48 2.79 -6.59 -5.27
C VAL A 48 3.13 -7.36 -6.56
N LEU A 49 2.82 -6.79 -7.74
CA LEU A 49 3.13 -7.42 -9.03
C LEU A 49 4.63 -7.63 -9.22
N ILE A 50 5.47 -6.64 -8.87
CA ILE A 50 6.93 -6.74 -8.97
C ILE A 50 7.49 -7.78 -7.99
N ALA A 51 6.88 -7.87 -6.81
CA ALA A 51 7.32 -8.79 -5.76
C ALA A 51 6.79 -10.22 -5.92
N SER A 52 5.78 -10.44 -6.78
CA SER A 52 5.27 -11.76 -7.15
C SER A 52 6.36 -12.59 -7.82
#